data_AF-A0A9E5Y9Q5-F1
#
_entry.id   AF-A0A9E5Y9Q5-F1
#
_cell.length_a   1.000
_cell.length_b   1.000
_cell.length_c   1.000
_cell.angle_alpha   90.00
_cell.angle_beta   90.00
_cell.angle_gamma   90.00
#
_symmetry.space_group_name_H-M   'P 1'
#
loop_
_entity.id
_entity.type
_entity.pdbx_description
1 polymer ?
#
loop_
_entity_poly.entity_id
_entity_poly.type
_entity_poly.pdbx_seq_one_letter_code
_entity_poly.pdbx_strand_id
1 'polypeptide(L)'
;MDKRTKFTLGEEEIPRYWYNIQADLPKPLPPILHPATGKPLTPDDLAPLFPMELIKQEVSTERWIEIPEEVRDIYRLWRPTTLFRAHRLEKFLDTPAKI
;
A
#
# COMPACT_ATOMS: atom_id res chain seq x y z
N MET A 1 0.95 17.07 29.68
CA MET A 1 0.51 16.27 28.51
C MET A 1 1.40 16.61 27.34
N ASP A 2 1.99 15.60 26.70
CA ASP A 2 2.82 15.78 25.52
C ASP A 2 1.98 16.42 24.38
N LYS A 3 2.44 17.59 23.91
CA LYS A 3 1.81 18.40 22.85
C LYS A 3 2.44 18.14 21.48
N ARG A 4 3.13 17.00 21.31
CA ARG A 4 3.75 16.64 20.04
C ARG A 4 2.75 16.72 18.90
N THR A 5 3.10 17.53 17.91
CA THR A 5 2.27 17.80 16.72
C THR A 5 2.79 17.05 15.49
N LYS A 6 4.09 16.76 15.44
CA LYS A 6 4.75 16.13 14.29
C LYS A 6 5.40 14.80 14.71
N PHE A 7 5.15 13.77 13.92
CA PHE A 7 5.69 12.42 14.06
C PHE A 7 6.41 12.08 12.76
N THR A 8 7.74 12.12 12.83
CA THR A 8 8.64 11.80 11.72
C THR A 8 9.31 10.48 12.02
N LEU A 9 9.44 9.65 10.99
CA LEU A 9 10.24 8.42 11.03
C LEU A 9 11.53 8.66 10.24
N GLY A 10 12.61 7.99 10.63
CA GLY A 10 13.87 7.98 9.89
C GLY A 10 13.77 7.16 8.60
N GLU A 11 14.73 7.36 7.69
CA GLU A 11 14.80 6.60 6.43
C GLU A 11 15.04 5.10 6.67
N GLU A 12 15.73 4.75 7.75
CA GLU A 12 15.95 3.38 8.21
C GLU A 12 14.64 2.67 8.60
N GLU A 13 13.61 3.43 8.96
CA GLU A 13 12.29 2.95 9.34
C GLU A 13 11.33 2.79 8.14
N ILE A 14 11.78 3.11 6.91
CA ILE A 14 11.00 2.80 5.70
C ILE A 14 10.75 1.28 5.67
N PRO A 15 9.49 0.83 5.52
CA PRO A 15 9.17 -0.59 5.44
C PRO A 15 10.00 -1.34 4.39
N ARG A 16 10.23 -2.63 4.63
CA ARG A 16 10.93 -3.54 3.70
C ARG A 16 9.98 -4.35 2.83
N TYR A 17 8.69 -4.37 3.18
CA TYR A 17 7.67 -5.18 2.52
C TYR A 17 6.43 -4.32 2.27
N TRP A 18 5.79 -4.53 1.12
CA TRP A 18 4.40 -4.17 0.91
C TRP A 18 3.50 -5.23 1.55
N TYR A 19 2.37 -4.79 2.11
CA TYR A 19 1.34 -5.67 2.64
C TYR A 19 0.25 -5.89 1.59
N ASN A 20 -0.10 -7.13 1.33
CA ASN A 20 -1.16 -7.52 0.42
C ASN A 20 -2.37 -8.02 1.21
N ILE A 21 -3.46 -7.25 1.15
CA ILE A 21 -4.70 -7.56 1.87
C ILE A 21 -5.39 -8.83 1.37
N GLN A 22 -5.13 -9.28 0.13
CA GLN A 22 -5.74 -10.49 -0.44
C GLN A 22 -5.52 -11.73 0.44
N ALA A 23 -4.39 -11.79 1.15
CA ALA A 23 -4.07 -12.89 2.07
C ALA A 23 -5.00 -12.98 3.28
N ASP A 24 -5.67 -11.88 3.65
CA ASP A 24 -6.46 -11.75 4.88
C ASP A 24 -7.93 -11.38 4.60
N LEU A 25 -8.36 -11.36 3.34
CA LEU A 25 -9.76 -11.15 3.01
C LEU A 25 -10.63 -12.33 3.50
N PRO A 26 -11.87 -12.07 3.97
CA PRO A 26 -12.77 -13.12 4.46
C PRO A 26 -13.21 -14.10 3.37
N LYS A 27 -13.11 -13.69 2.10
CA LYS A 27 -13.29 -14.52 0.91
C LYS A 27 -12.44 -13.96 -0.23
N PRO A 28 -12.02 -14.79 -1.20
CA PRO A 28 -11.29 -14.31 -2.37
C PRO A 28 -12.09 -13.26 -3.15
N LEU A 29 -11.38 -12.30 -3.75
CA LEU A 29 -11.99 -11.40 -4.73
C LEU A 29 -12.48 -12.22 -5.95
N PRO A 30 -13.57 -11.79 -6.60
CA PRO A 30 -14.01 -12.40 -7.84
C PRO A 30 -12.92 -12.24 -8.92
N PRO A 31 -12.77 -13.24 -9.81
CA PRO A 31 -11.77 -13.16 -10.87
C PRO A 31 -12.08 -12.01 -11.82
N ILE A 32 -11.04 -11.33 -12.29
CA ILE A 32 -11.16 -10.36 -13.38
C ILE A 32 -11.43 -11.14 -14.67
N LEU A 33 -12.42 -10.71 -15.44
CA LEU A 33 -12.82 -11.39 -16.67
C LEU A 33 -12.25 -10.68 -17.90
N HIS A 34 -11.80 -11.48 -18.87
CA HIS A 34 -11.37 -10.98 -20.16
C HIS A 34 -12.59 -10.42 -20.93
N PRO A 35 -12.56 -9.15 -21.39
CA PRO A 35 -13.74 -8.45 -21.89
C PRO A 35 -14.36 -9.09 -23.13
N ALA A 36 -13.55 -9.71 -24.00
CA ALA A 36 -14.06 -10.36 -25.21
C ALA A 36 -14.61 -11.79 -24.98
N THR A 37 -14.10 -12.53 -23.99
CA THR A 37 -14.42 -13.95 -23.81
C THR A 37 -15.32 -14.21 -22.61
N GLY A 38 -15.38 -13.26 -21.65
CA GLY A 38 -16.08 -13.41 -20.38
C GLY A 38 -15.46 -14.45 -19.44
N LYS A 39 -14.29 -15.00 -19.78
CA LYS A 39 -13.57 -15.99 -18.96
C LYS A 39 -12.59 -15.28 -18.03
N PRO A 40 -12.20 -15.90 -16.89
CA PRO A 40 -11.12 -15.37 -16.05
C PRO A 40 -9.85 -15.08 -16.84
N LEU A 41 -9.21 -13.94 -16.57
CA LEU A 41 -7.93 -13.56 -17.15
C LEU A 41 -6.84 -14.55 -16.74
N THR A 42 -5.93 -14.78 -17.67
CA THR A 42 -4.66 -15.46 -17.44
C THR A 42 -3.51 -14.46 -17.43
N PRO A 43 -2.35 -14.79 -16.85
CA PRO A 43 -1.16 -13.95 -16.93
C PRO A 43 -0.76 -13.59 -18.37
N ASP A 44 -0.98 -14.49 -19.34
CA ASP A 44 -0.66 -14.26 -20.74
C ASP A 44 -1.55 -13.17 -21.38
N ASP A 45 -2.79 -13.02 -20.89
CA ASP A 45 -3.68 -11.94 -21.34
C ASP A 45 -3.19 -10.56 -20.85
N LEU A 46 -2.40 -10.52 -19.78
CA LEU A 46 -1.83 -9.30 -19.20
C LEU A 46 -0.43 -8.97 -19.71
N ALA A 47 0.31 -9.96 -20.23
CA ALA A 47 1.68 -9.83 -20.70
C ALA A 47 1.91 -8.73 -21.75
N PRO A 48 0.97 -8.44 -22.68
CA PRO A 48 1.12 -7.32 -23.62
C PRO A 48 0.99 -5.93 -22.97
N LEU A 49 0.42 -5.84 -21.76
CA LEU A 49 0.06 -4.59 -21.11
C LEU A 49 1.02 -4.22 -19.97
N PHE A 50 1.54 -5.22 -19.27
CA PHE A 50 2.28 -5.02 -18.03
C PHE A 50 3.60 -5.82 -17.99
N PRO A 51 4.64 -5.30 -17.32
CA PRO A 51 5.81 -6.09 -16.96
C PRO A 51 5.44 -7.32 -16.13
N MET A 52 6.17 -8.41 -16.33
CA MET A 52 5.93 -9.69 -15.64
C MET A 52 5.90 -9.57 -14.11
N GLU A 53 6.75 -8.73 -13.52
CA GLU A 53 6.76 -8.53 -12.06
C GLU A 53 5.47 -7.88 -11.53
N LEU A 54 4.85 -6.97 -12.30
CA LEU A 54 3.55 -6.41 -11.92
C LEU A 54 2.44 -7.46 -12.04
N ILE A 55 2.50 -8.30 -13.07
CA ILE A 55 1.53 -9.39 -13.27
C ILE A 55 1.60 -10.39 -12.10
N LYS A 56 2.82 -10.78 -11.68
CA LYS A 56 3.02 -11.65 -10.52
C LYS A 56 2.45 -11.04 -9.24
N GLN A 57 2.63 -9.74 -9.03
CA GLN A 57 2.06 -9.04 -7.86
C GLN A 57 0.53 -9.04 -7.90
N GLU A 58 -0.08 -8.79 -9.05
CA GLU A 58 -1.53 -8.75 -9.23
C GLU A 58 -2.20 -10.10 -8.88
N VAL A 59 -1.58 -11.21 -9.26
CA VAL A 59 -2.11 -12.55 -8.97
C VAL A 59 -1.62 -13.14 -7.63
N SER A 60 -0.78 -12.42 -6.88
CA SER A 60 -0.20 -12.91 -5.64
C SER A 60 -1.22 -12.96 -4.51
N THR A 61 -1.16 -14.04 -3.73
CA THR A 61 -1.88 -14.19 -2.45
C THR A 61 -0.92 -14.19 -1.25
N GLU A 62 0.35 -13.86 -1.47
CA GLU A 62 1.32 -13.74 -0.39
C GLU A 62 1.06 -12.49 0.43
N ARG A 63 1.12 -12.59 1.77
CA ARG A 63 0.83 -11.48 2.69
C ARG A 63 1.85 -10.35 2.61
N TRP A 64 3.12 -10.69 2.40
CA TRP A 64 4.24 -9.76 2.40
C TRP A 64 5.01 -9.90 1.10
N ILE A 65 5.11 -8.80 0.34
CA ILE A 65 5.88 -8.73 -0.90
C ILE A 65 7.08 -7.84 -0.63
N GLU A 66 8.29 -8.36 -0.79
CA GLU A 66 9.51 -7.57 -0.56
C GLU A 66 9.57 -6.39 -1.53
N ILE A 67 9.90 -5.21 -0.99
CA ILE A 67 10.13 -4.01 -1.78
C ILE A 67 11.53 -4.16 -2.38
N PRO A 68 11.69 -4.18 -3.72
CA PRO A 68 13.02 -4.21 -4.34
C PRO A 68 13.88 -3.06 -3.81
N GLU A 69 15.17 -3.32 -3.54
CA GLU A 69 16.02 -2.32 -2.89
C GLU A 69 16.13 -1.04 -3.72
N GLU A 70 16.14 -1.12 -5.06
CA GLU A 70 16.15 0.05 -5.94
C GLU A 70 14.88 0.91 -5.79
N VAL A 71 13.73 0.27 -5.55
CA VAL A 71 12.47 0.99 -5.29
C VAL A 71 12.50 1.63 -3.91
N ARG A 72 13.08 0.94 -2.92
CA ARG A 72 13.23 1.45 -1.56
C ARG A 72 14.23 2.61 -1.50
N ASP A 73 15.30 2.58 -2.29
CA ASP A 73 16.23 3.68 -2.50
C ASP A 73 15.53 4.92 -3.06
N ILE A 74 14.67 4.72 -4.06
CA ILE A 74 13.86 5.82 -4.61
C ILE A 74 12.92 6.39 -3.55
N TYR A 75 12.31 5.55 -2.71
CA TYR A 75 11.44 6.04 -1.62
C TYR A 75 12.18 6.96 -0.64
N ARG A 76 13.47 6.73 -0.34
CA ARG A 76 14.25 7.58 0.57
C ARG A 76 14.30 9.06 0.13
N LEU A 77 14.06 9.35 -1.15
CA LEU A 77 14.02 10.72 -1.66
C LEU A 77 12.86 11.57 -1.08
N TRP A 78 11.74 10.95 -0.65
CA TRP A 78 10.56 11.68 -0.15
C TRP A 78 9.72 10.94 0.91
N ARG A 79 10.10 9.72 1.29
CA ARG A 79 9.50 8.92 2.36
C ARG A 79 10.52 8.76 3.50
N PRO A 80 10.07 8.50 4.74
CA PRO A 80 8.68 8.44 5.19
C PRO A 80 8.00 9.82 5.22
N THR A 81 6.69 9.85 4.94
CA THR A 81 5.91 11.09 5.10
C THR A 81 5.65 11.37 6.58
N THR A 82 5.71 12.64 6.97
CA THR A 82 5.42 13.05 8.36
C THR A 82 3.94 12.88 8.68
N LEU A 83 3.63 12.27 9.82
CA LEU A 83 2.29 12.25 10.40
C LEU A 83 2.13 13.48 11.31
N PHE A 84 1.00 14.18 11.18
CA PHE A 84 0.67 15.35 11.99
C PHE A 84 -0.58 15.10 12.81
N ARG A 85 -0.57 15.59 14.06
CA ARG A 85 -1.77 15.69 14.89
C ARG A 85 -2.38 17.07 14.76
N ALA A 86 -3.64 17.14 14.35
CA ALA A 86 -4.42 18.32 14.03
C ALA A 86 -5.08 18.95 15.28
N HIS A 87 -4.29 19.32 16.30
CA HIS A 87 -4.80 19.91 17.56
C HIS A 87 -5.79 21.07 17.40
N ARG A 88 -5.60 21.92 16.38
CA ARG A 88 -6.51 23.06 16.11
C ARG A 88 -7.86 22.60 15.55
N LEU A 89 -7.85 21.53 14.75
CA LEU A 89 -9.07 20.90 14.26
C LEU A 89 -9.81 20.21 15.41
N GLU A 90 -9.09 19.46 16.26
CA GLU A 90 -9.67 18.84 17.47
C GLU A 90 -10.38 19.87 18.34
N LYS A 91 -9.73 21.02 18.61
CA LYS A 91 -10.33 22.13 19.36
C LYS A 91 -11.52 22.76 18.66
N PHE A 92 -11.43 22.98 17.35
CA PHE A 92 -12.52 23.58 16.57
C PHE A 92 -13.78 22.70 16.58
N LEU A 93 -13.59 21.38 16.53
CA LEU A 93 -14.67 20.39 16.54
C LEU A 93 -15.18 20.05 17.96
N ASP A 94 -14.51 20.52 19.02
CA ASP A 94 -14.77 20.15 20.42
C ASP A 94 -14.90 18.63 20.63
N THR A 95 -14.00 17.87 19.99
CA THR A 95 -14.06 16.40 19.98
C THR A 95 -13.06 15.77 20.95
N PRO A 96 -13.42 14.66 21.62
CA PRO A 96 -12.45 13.85 22.37
C PRO A 96 -11.55 13.00 21.45
N ALA A 97 -11.87 12.91 20.15
CA ALA A 97 -11.08 12.18 19.18
C ALA A 97 -9.71 12.86 18.95
N LYS A 98 -8.70 12.05 18.62
CA LYS A 98 -7.38 12.52 18.22
C LYS A 98 -7.26 12.38 16.71
N ILE A 99 -6.93 13.47 16.03
CA ILE A 99 -6.87 13.55 14.57
C ILE A 99 -5.46 13.89 14.17
#